data_AF-A0A7X7H6G1-F1
#
_entry.id   AF-A0A7X7H6G1-F1
#
_cell.length_a   1.000
_cell.length_b   1.000
_cell.length_c   1.000
_cell.angle_alpha   90.00
_cell.angle_beta   90.00
_cell.angle_gamma   90.00
#
_symmetry.space_group_name_H-M   'P 1'
#
loop_
_entity.id
_entity.type
_entity.pdbx_description
1 polymer ?
#
loop_
_entity_poly.entity_id
_entity_poly.type
_entity_poly.pdbx_seq_one_letter_code
_entity_poly.pdbx_strand_id
1 'polypeptide(L)'
;MTIIDTLLSICSQKRLLDSQLLSTPDFSEKWKSLAPDFMSDAVSQINQYPQYVIACAAYIGMAAASFWDADFEKFKALKYKDLLGSRGFDNMDDHISDNILKLPKEISHALSQSLISCTEAAINWIRHQDAEPGSEQAFYVVVQTLEAMYQIGVSIELRILGYYGKIYGPAK
;
A
#
# COMPACT_ATOMS: atom_id res chain seq x y z
N MET A 1 7.79 -10.41 16.15
CA MET A 1 7.49 -9.09 15.55
C MET A 1 7.03 -9.36 14.13
N THR A 2 5.82 -8.95 13.79
CA THR A 2 5.25 -9.18 12.45
C THR A 2 5.83 -8.19 11.44
N ILE A 3 5.63 -8.43 10.15
CA ILE A 3 6.00 -7.46 9.10
C ILE A 3 5.25 -6.15 9.29
N ILE A 4 3.95 -6.18 9.63
CA ILE A 4 3.16 -4.96 9.82
C ILE A 4 3.68 -4.11 10.99
N ASP A 5 4.12 -4.73 12.09
CA ASP A 5 4.75 -4.00 13.22
C ASP A 5 6.04 -3.29 12.78
N THR A 6 6.84 -3.95 11.96
CA THR A 6 8.11 -3.42 11.42
C THR A 6 7.84 -2.22 10.52
N LEU A 7 6.89 -2.36 9.61
CA LEU A 7 6.50 -1.30 8.67
C LEU A 7 5.88 -0.10 9.40
N LEU A 8 5.03 -0.34 10.40
CA LEU A 8 4.42 0.70 11.21
C LEU A 8 5.49 1.52 11.96
N SER A 9 6.48 0.85 12.56
CA SER A 9 7.60 1.51 13.24
C SER A 9 8.38 2.45 12.29
N ILE A 10 8.65 2.00 11.05
CA ILE A 10 9.32 2.82 10.04
C ILE A 10 8.46 4.02 9.63
N CYS A 11 7.17 3.79 9.39
CA CYS A 11 6.23 4.85 9.05
C CYS A 11 6.15 5.90 10.16
N SER A 12 6.19 5.47 11.43
CA SER A 12 6.24 6.37 12.58
C SER A 12 7.51 7.21 12.63
N GLN A 13 8.68 6.59 12.43
CA GLN A 13 9.95 7.31 12.39
C GLN A 13 10.00 8.35 11.27
N LYS A 14 9.35 8.05 10.14
CA LYS A 14 9.22 8.95 8.99
C LYS A 14 8.06 9.94 9.09
N ARG A 15 7.32 9.94 10.21
CA ARG A 15 6.14 10.80 10.45
C ARG A 15 5.01 10.61 9.43
N LEU A 16 4.96 9.46 8.78
CA LEU A 16 3.84 9.06 7.93
C LEU A 16 2.66 8.58 8.76
N LEU A 17 2.90 7.89 9.87
CA LEU A 17 1.89 7.35 10.79
C LEU A 17 2.26 7.70 12.23
N ASP A 18 1.31 7.68 13.15
CA ASP A 18 1.54 8.00 14.57
C ASP A 18 1.49 6.73 15.43
N SER A 19 2.24 5.71 15.01
CA SER A 19 2.34 4.40 15.69
C SER A 19 1.02 3.66 15.88
N GLN A 20 0.00 4.02 15.10
CA GLN A 20 -1.27 3.34 15.01
C GLN A 20 -1.63 3.12 13.55
N LEU A 21 -2.05 1.90 13.24
CA LEU A 21 -2.61 1.56 11.94
C LEU A 21 -4.08 1.98 11.91
N LEU A 22 -4.45 2.81 10.95
CA LEU A 22 -5.83 3.13 10.62
C LEU A 22 -6.36 2.12 9.62
N SER A 23 -7.47 1.47 9.94
CA SER A 23 -8.11 0.48 9.07
C SER A 23 -9.56 0.23 9.49
N THR A 24 -10.34 -0.34 8.58
CA THR A 24 -11.70 -0.86 8.77
C THR A 24 -11.81 -2.24 8.10
N PRO A 25 -12.79 -3.08 8.47
CA PRO A 25 -12.98 -4.39 7.82
C PRO A 25 -13.16 -4.31 6.29
N ASP A 26 -13.75 -3.21 5.80
CA ASP A 26 -14.00 -2.97 4.37
C ASP A 26 -12.71 -3.05 3.55
N PHE A 27 -11.58 -2.56 4.08
CA PHE A 27 -10.30 -2.58 3.37
C PHE A 27 -9.72 -3.98 3.24
N SER A 28 -9.89 -4.83 4.26
CA SER A 28 -9.47 -6.23 4.19
C SER A 28 -10.31 -7.03 3.20
N GLU A 29 -11.62 -6.75 3.13
CA GLU A 29 -12.50 -7.34 2.11
C GLU A 29 -12.15 -6.86 0.70
N LYS A 30 -11.89 -5.56 0.55
CA LYS A 30 -11.45 -4.98 -0.71
C LYS A 30 -10.12 -5.58 -1.16
N TRP A 31 -9.15 -5.76 -0.28
CA TRP A 31 -7.89 -6.43 -0.60
C TRP A 31 -8.12 -7.84 -1.15
N LYS A 32 -8.98 -8.65 -0.52
CA LYS A 32 -9.31 -10.00 -1.03
C LYS A 32 -9.88 -9.99 -2.45
N SER A 33 -10.56 -8.92 -2.84
CA SER A 33 -11.08 -8.76 -4.21
C SER A 33 -10.03 -8.26 -5.22
N LEU A 34 -9.06 -7.46 -4.79
CA LEU A 34 -8.02 -6.87 -5.66
C LEU A 34 -6.78 -7.75 -5.77
N ALA A 35 -6.43 -8.47 -4.70
CA ALA A 35 -5.20 -9.21 -4.56
C ALA A 35 -4.99 -10.29 -5.62
N PRO A 36 -6.00 -11.10 -6.04
CA PRO A 36 -5.77 -12.13 -7.04
C PRO A 36 -5.25 -11.58 -8.38
N ASP A 37 -5.88 -10.51 -8.89
CA ASP A 37 -5.48 -9.88 -10.15
C ASP A 37 -4.11 -9.17 -10.00
N PHE A 38 -3.90 -8.47 -8.88
CA PHE A 38 -2.60 -7.85 -8.59
C PHE A 38 -1.48 -8.89 -8.46
N MET A 39 -1.74 -10.04 -7.84
CA MET A 39 -0.78 -11.13 -7.70
C MET A 39 -0.40 -11.73 -9.05
N SER A 40 -1.36 -11.84 -9.98
CA SER A 40 -1.10 -12.33 -11.33
C SER A 40 -0.01 -11.52 -12.02
N ASP A 41 -0.05 -10.19 -11.90
CA ASP A 41 0.99 -9.31 -12.46
C ASP A 41 2.26 -9.35 -11.60
N ALA A 42 2.11 -9.26 -10.27
CA ALA A 42 3.22 -9.19 -9.32
C ALA A 42 4.17 -10.40 -9.39
N VAL A 43 3.64 -11.62 -9.54
CA VAL A 43 4.46 -12.86 -9.59
C VAL A 43 5.45 -12.83 -10.75
N SER A 44 5.08 -12.22 -11.88
CA SER A 44 5.96 -12.11 -13.04
C SER A 44 7.12 -11.14 -12.82
N GLN A 45 6.93 -10.14 -11.95
CA GLN A 45 7.87 -9.04 -11.77
C GLN A 45 8.68 -9.11 -10.47
N ILE A 46 8.18 -9.78 -9.43
CA ILE A 46 8.72 -9.68 -8.06
C ILE A 46 10.17 -10.16 -7.94
N ASN A 47 10.61 -11.08 -8.80
CA ASN A 47 12.00 -11.54 -8.82
C ASN A 47 12.97 -10.48 -9.36
N GLN A 48 12.53 -9.65 -10.30
CA GLN A 48 13.37 -8.62 -10.93
C GLN A 48 13.22 -7.27 -10.24
N TYR A 49 12.00 -6.91 -9.85
CA TYR A 49 11.64 -5.60 -9.30
C TYR A 49 10.87 -5.71 -7.97
N PRO A 50 11.40 -6.38 -6.94
CA PRO A 50 10.69 -6.62 -5.69
C PRO A 50 10.26 -5.34 -4.99
N GLN A 51 11.12 -4.31 -4.98
CA GLN A 51 10.81 -3.02 -4.33
C GLN A 51 9.59 -2.35 -4.98
N TYR A 52 9.53 -2.35 -6.31
CA TYR A 52 8.44 -1.75 -7.08
C TYR A 52 7.11 -2.47 -6.82
N VAL A 53 7.11 -3.81 -6.91
CA VAL A 53 5.92 -4.63 -6.63
C VAL A 53 5.40 -4.40 -5.21
N ILE A 54 6.31 -4.40 -4.22
CA ILE A 54 5.98 -4.18 -2.81
C ILE A 54 5.43 -2.76 -2.58
N ALA A 55 5.99 -1.74 -3.26
CA ALA A 55 5.49 -0.37 -3.19
C ALA A 55 4.10 -0.22 -3.81
N CYS A 56 3.84 -0.87 -4.95
CA CYS A 56 2.54 -0.84 -5.63
C CYS A 56 1.39 -1.28 -4.71
N ALA A 57 1.62 -2.27 -3.84
CA ALA A 57 0.61 -2.70 -2.87
C ALA A 57 0.18 -1.56 -1.94
N ALA A 58 1.10 -0.71 -1.47
CA ALA A 58 0.77 0.47 -0.69
C ALA A 58 -0.01 1.50 -1.49
N TYR A 59 0.37 1.78 -2.74
CA TYR A 59 -0.40 2.68 -3.59
C TYR A 59 -1.83 2.18 -3.82
N ILE A 60 -2.02 0.88 -4.04
CA ILE A 60 -3.36 0.26 -4.13
C ILE A 60 -4.17 0.53 -2.85
N GLY A 61 -3.54 0.40 -1.68
CA GLY A 61 -4.17 0.72 -0.39
C GLY A 61 -4.58 2.18 -0.26
N MET A 62 -3.72 3.10 -0.70
CA MET A 62 -4.03 4.53 -0.71
C MET A 62 -5.20 4.83 -1.65
N ALA A 63 -5.20 4.30 -2.87
CA ALA A 63 -6.31 4.46 -3.79
C ALA A 63 -7.62 3.93 -3.19
N ALA A 64 -7.60 2.74 -2.58
CA ALA A 64 -8.78 2.16 -1.95
C ALA A 64 -9.36 3.05 -0.84
N ALA A 65 -8.52 3.62 0.03
CA ALA A 65 -8.94 4.57 1.06
C ALA A 65 -9.51 5.87 0.48
N SER A 66 -8.90 6.40 -0.59
CA SER A 66 -9.39 7.59 -1.28
C SER A 66 -10.78 7.37 -1.91
N PHE A 67 -11.00 6.23 -2.56
CA PHE A 67 -12.33 5.87 -3.07
C PHE A 67 -13.34 5.65 -1.95
N TRP A 68 -12.93 5.02 -0.84
CA TRP A 68 -13.80 4.77 0.32
C TRP A 68 -14.33 6.07 0.93
N ASP A 69 -13.47 7.09 1.04
CA ASP A 69 -13.83 8.41 1.54
C ASP A 69 -14.68 9.21 0.54
N ALA A 70 -14.28 9.22 -0.73
CA ALA A 70 -14.91 10.06 -1.74
C ALA A 70 -16.30 9.57 -2.18
N ASP A 71 -16.45 8.25 -2.39
CA ASP A 71 -17.70 7.64 -2.86
C ASP A 71 -17.70 6.13 -2.59
N PHE A 72 -18.43 5.72 -1.55
CA PHE A 72 -18.49 4.33 -1.12
C PHE A 72 -19.03 3.37 -2.20
N GLU A 73 -19.87 3.83 -3.14
CA GLU A 73 -20.31 2.98 -4.27
C GLU A 73 -19.17 2.74 -5.26
N LYS A 74 -18.36 3.76 -5.54
CA LYS A 74 -17.14 3.58 -6.35
C LYS A 74 -16.13 2.69 -5.65
N PHE A 75 -15.96 2.82 -4.34
CA PHE A 75 -15.12 1.89 -3.57
C PHE A 75 -15.60 0.44 -3.72
N LYS A 76 -16.89 0.18 -3.56
CA LYS A 76 -17.46 -1.17 -3.74
C LYS A 76 -17.24 -1.69 -5.15
N ALA A 77 -17.43 -0.85 -6.17
CA ALA A 77 -17.26 -1.19 -7.58
C ALA A 77 -15.79 -1.24 -8.05
N LEU A 78 -14.83 -0.73 -7.26
CA LEU A 78 -13.41 -0.65 -7.60
C LEU A 78 -12.85 -2.02 -7.95
N LYS A 79 -12.25 -2.12 -9.15
CA LYS A 79 -11.53 -3.30 -9.64
C LYS A 79 -10.06 -2.96 -9.82
N TYR A 80 -9.22 -4.00 -9.80
CA TYR A 80 -7.78 -3.86 -9.99
C TYR A 80 -7.42 -3.10 -11.28
N LYS A 81 -8.10 -3.39 -12.38
CA LYS A 81 -7.89 -2.72 -13.68
C LYS A 81 -8.11 -1.20 -13.64
N ASP A 82 -8.90 -0.69 -12.70
CA ASP A 82 -9.19 0.74 -12.57
C ASP A 82 -8.02 1.48 -11.91
N LEU A 83 -7.05 0.74 -11.35
CA LEU A 83 -5.82 1.24 -10.74
C LEU A 83 -4.64 1.24 -11.71
N LEU A 84 -4.79 0.61 -12.88
CA LEU A 84 -3.73 0.51 -13.89
C LEU A 84 -3.63 1.81 -14.68
N GLY A 85 -2.40 2.27 -14.87
CA GLY A 85 -2.10 3.39 -15.75
C GLY A 85 -2.11 3.01 -17.23
N SER A 86 -1.78 3.97 -18.09
CA SER A 86 -1.67 3.77 -19.54
C SER A 86 -0.61 2.73 -19.94
N ARG A 87 0.36 2.42 -19.07
CA ARG A 87 1.38 1.39 -19.28
C ARG A 87 1.11 0.13 -18.43
N GLY A 88 -0.11 -0.01 -17.91
CA GLY A 88 -0.48 -1.14 -17.08
C GLY A 88 0.24 -1.12 -15.73
N PHE A 89 0.85 -2.26 -15.39
CA PHE A 89 1.55 -2.45 -14.11
C PHE A 89 2.76 -1.53 -13.97
N ASP A 90 3.48 -1.24 -15.06
CA ASP A 90 4.78 -0.54 -15.06
C ASP A 90 4.72 0.94 -14.67
N ASN A 91 3.52 1.50 -14.50
CA ASN A 91 3.33 2.88 -14.04
C ASN A 91 2.14 3.05 -13.10
N MET A 92 1.82 2.00 -12.34
CA MET A 92 0.68 2.00 -11.44
C MET A 92 0.85 3.02 -10.31
N ASP A 93 2.04 3.12 -9.73
CA ASP A 93 2.37 4.09 -8.68
C ASP A 93 2.25 5.54 -9.16
N ASP A 94 2.80 5.84 -10.33
CA ASP A 94 2.65 7.15 -11.00
C ASP A 94 1.18 7.46 -11.26
N HIS A 95 0.43 6.49 -11.80
CA HIS A 95 -0.98 6.67 -12.11
C HIS A 95 -1.82 6.95 -10.86
N ILE A 96 -1.63 6.13 -9.83
CA ILE A 96 -2.36 6.28 -8.56
C ILE A 96 -2.02 7.62 -7.93
N SER A 97 -0.73 7.96 -7.81
CA SER A 97 -0.31 9.20 -7.15
C SER A 97 -0.74 10.47 -7.90
N ASP A 98 -0.57 10.50 -9.23
CA ASP A 98 -0.82 11.71 -10.03
C ASP A 98 -2.28 11.88 -10.45
N ASN A 99 -2.97 10.80 -10.82
CA ASN A 99 -4.30 10.90 -11.46
C ASN A 99 -5.45 10.55 -10.51
N ILE A 100 -5.27 9.54 -9.65
CA ILE A 100 -6.30 9.11 -8.70
C ILE A 100 -6.25 10.01 -7.46
N LEU A 101 -5.12 10.03 -6.77
CA LEU A 101 -4.92 10.79 -5.54
C LEU A 101 -4.63 12.27 -5.79
N LYS A 102 -4.11 12.61 -6.98
CA LYS A 102 -3.74 13.98 -7.38
C LYS A 102 -2.81 14.65 -6.37
N LEU A 103 -1.85 13.89 -5.87
CA LEU A 103 -0.90 14.38 -4.88
C LEU A 103 -0.03 15.50 -5.48
N PRO A 104 0.21 16.60 -4.74
CA PRO A 104 1.27 17.55 -5.09
C PRO A 104 2.61 16.83 -5.26
N LYS A 105 3.44 17.29 -6.21
CA LYS A 105 4.70 16.60 -6.56
C LYS A 105 5.65 16.48 -5.38
N GLU A 106 5.68 17.48 -4.50
CA GLU A 106 6.48 17.47 -3.28
C GLU A 106 6.05 16.36 -2.31
N ILE A 107 4.73 16.16 -2.16
CA ILE A 107 4.15 15.11 -1.32
C ILE A 107 4.38 13.74 -1.95
N SER A 108 4.14 13.60 -3.25
CA SER A 108 4.37 12.36 -3.99
C SER A 108 5.84 11.90 -3.90
N HIS A 109 6.79 12.83 -4.02
CA HIS A 109 8.22 12.53 -3.86
C HIS A 109 8.56 12.07 -2.43
N ALA A 110 8.09 12.79 -1.41
CA ALA A 110 8.35 12.44 -0.01
C ALA A 110 7.72 11.09 0.38
N LEU A 111 6.53 10.79 -0.13
CA LEU A 111 5.86 9.52 0.02
C LEU A 111 6.67 8.39 -0.63
N SER A 112 7.08 8.55 -1.89
CA SER A 112 7.89 7.56 -2.61
C SER A 112 9.18 7.22 -1.85
N GLN A 113 9.92 8.23 -1.37
CA GLN A 113 11.14 8.02 -0.55
C GLN A 113 10.86 7.29 0.77
N SER A 114 9.67 7.51 1.34
CA SER A 114 9.28 6.83 2.57
C SER A 114 8.89 5.37 2.31
N LEU A 115 8.13 5.11 1.25
CA LEU A 115 7.77 3.76 0.81
C LEU A 115 8.99 2.94 0.38
N ILE A 116 10.02 3.55 -0.21
CA ILE A 116 11.28 2.86 -0.51
C ILE A 116 11.87 2.22 0.75
N SER A 117 11.97 2.96 1.86
CA SER A 117 12.48 2.37 3.11
C SER A 117 11.58 1.29 3.70
N CYS A 118 10.26 1.40 3.53
CA CYS A 118 9.34 0.32 3.87
C CYS A 118 9.61 -0.94 3.03
N THR A 119 9.86 -0.79 1.72
CA THR A 119 10.15 -1.91 0.82
C THR A 119 11.50 -2.55 1.14
N GLU A 120 12.52 -1.78 1.49
CA GLU A 120 13.83 -2.29 1.93
C GLU A 120 13.70 -3.14 3.19
N ALA A 121 12.96 -2.65 4.18
CA ALA A 121 12.69 -3.40 5.39
C ALA A 121 11.86 -4.66 5.13
N ALA A 122 10.86 -4.58 4.25
CA ALA A 122 10.07 -5.73 3.82
C ALA A 122 10.92 -6.81 3.15
N ILE A 123 11.78 -6.43 2.20
CA ILE A 123 12.69 -7.36 1.52
C ILE A 123 13.66 -8.00 2.51
N ASN A 124 14.23 -7.20 3.43
CA ASN A 124 15.09 -7.73 4.48
C ASN A 124 14.32 -8.70 5.38
N TRP A 125 13.07 -8.39 5.74
CA TRP A 125 12.22 -9.28 6.54
C TRP A 125 11.93 -10.60 5.81
N ILE A 126 11.57 -10.56 4.52
CA ILE A 126 11.35 -11.75 3.67
C ILE A 126 12.59 -12.65 3.66
N ARG A 127 13.78 -12.07 3.46
CA ARG A 127 15.06 -12.81 3.41
C ARG A 127 15.40 -13.56 4.70
N HIS A 128 14.83 -13.16 5.83
CA HIS A 128 15.04 -13.78 7.13
C HIS A 128 13.94 -14.80 7.51
N GLN A 129 12.99 -15.11 6.62
CA GLN A 129 11.90 -16.06 6.93
C GLN A 129 12.26 -17.55 6.75
N ASP A 130 13.55 -17.88 6.56
CA ASP A 130 14.04 -19.26 6.33
C ASP A 130 13.20 -20.05 5.30
N ALA A 131 12.67 -19.35 4.28
CA ALA A 131 11.80 -19.92 3.26
C ALA A 131 12.60 -20.24 1.99
N GLU A 132 12.48 -21.47 1.50
CA GLU A 132 13.16 -21.89 0.26
C GLU A 132 12.59 -21.12 -0.94
N PRO A 133 13.42 -20.52 -1.81
CA PRO A 133 12.95 -19.86 -3.03
C PRO A 133 12.10 -20.79 -3.90
N GLY A 134 10.91 -20.34 -4.29
CA GLY A 134 9.96 -21.13 -5.08
C GLY A 134 9.09 -22.11 -4.27
N SER A 135 9.24 -22.16 -2.94
CA SER A 135 8.35 -22.91 -2.06
C SER A 135 7.01 -22.20 -1.81
N GLU A 136 6.02 -22.97 -1.35
CA GLU A 136 4.73 -22.44 -0.89
C GLU A 136 4.91 -21.46 0.28
N GLN A 137 5.85 -21.73 1.18
CA GLN A 137 6.18 -20.85 2.30
C GLN A 137 6.72 -19.49 1.82
N ALA A 138 7.61 -19.48 0.83
CA ALA A 138 8.12 -18.24 0.24
C ALA A 138 6.99 -17.42 -0.41
N PHE A 139 6.03 -18.08 -1.06
CA PHE A 139 4.85 -17.43 -1.61
C PHE A 139 3.99 -16.79 -0.51
N TYR A 140 3.69 -17.50 0.59
CA TYR A 140 2.92 -16.94 1.69
C TYR A 140 3.59 -15.75 2.36
N VAL A 141 4.92 -15.80 2.53
CA VAL A 141 5.72 -14.69 3.06
C VAL A 141 5.60 -13.44 2.19
N VAL A 142 5.60 -13.62 0.86
CA VAL A 142 5.36 -12.53 -0.09
C VAL A 142 3.92 -11.99 0.04
N VAL A 143 2.91 -12.86 0.01
CA VAL A 143 1.50 -12.45 0.11
C VAL A 143 1.24 -11.66 1.39
N GLN A 144 1.75 -12.13 2.53
CA GLN A 144 1.65 -11.44 3.80
C GLN A 144 2.32 -10.06 3.77
N THR A 145 3.47 -9.96 3.09
CA THR A 145 4.19 -8.69 2.93
C THR A 145 3.39 -7.70 2.09
N LEU A 146 2.78 -8.16 1.00
CA LEU A 146 1.99 -7.31 0.11
C LEU A 146 0.70 -6.84 0.79
N GLU A 147 0.04 -7.71 1.54
CA GLU A 147 -1.11 -7.32 2.37
C GLU A 147 -0.72 -6.28 3.44
N ALA A 148 0.42 -6.47 4.11
CA ALA A 148 0.91 -5.51 5.10
C ALA A 148 1.21 -4.14 4.47
N MET A 149 1.83 -4.11 3.29
CA MET A 149 2.07 -2.86 2.56
C MET A 149 0.77 -2.19 2.12
N TYR A 150 -0.21 -2.96 1.66
CA TYR A 150 -1.55 -2.45 1.36
C TYR A 150 -2.19 -1.78 2.59
N GLN A 151 -2.13 -2.43 3.75
CA GLN A 151 -2.66 -1.87 5.00
C GLN A 151 -1.94 -0.58 5.43
N ILE A 152 -0.62 -0.53 5.25
CA ILE A 152 0.16 0.70 5.47
C ILE A 152 -0.31 1.81 4.53
N GLY A 153 -0.50 1.50 3.24
CA GLY A 153 -1.03 2.44 2.26
C GLY A 153 -2.41 3.00 2.65
N VAL A 154 -3.35 2.12 2.99
CA VAL A 154 -4.68 2.50 3.52
C VAL A 154 -4.51 3.47 4.69
N SER A 155 -3.68 3.11 5.66
CA SER A 155 -3.49 3.91 6.86
C SER A 155 -2.88 5.28 6.58
N ILE A 156 -1.93 5.37 5.63
CA ILE A 156 -1.30 6.63 5.22
C ILE A 156 -2.35 7.55 4.61
N GLU A 157 -3.15 7.03 3.67
CA GLU A 157 -4.18 7.84 3.01
C GLU A 157 -5.26 8.28 3.99
N LEU A 158 -5.74 7.40 4.87
CA LEU A 158 -6.70 7.78 5.90
C LEU A 158 -6.17 8.90 6.80
N ARG A 159 -4.87 8.92 7.10
CA ARG A 159 -4.24 10.05 7.80
C ARG A 159 -4.26 11.31 6.96
N ILE A 160 -3.89 11.24 5.68
CA ILE A 160 -3.92 12.38 4.74
C ILE A 160 -5.33 12.98 4.64
N LEU A 161 -6.36 12.13 4.63
CA LEU A 161 -7.78 12.50 4.61
C LEU A 161 -8.30 13.01 5.96
N GLY A 162 -7.50 12.95 7.03
CA GLY A 162 -7.84 13.51 8.34
C GLY A 162 -8.57 12.58 9.31
N TYR A 163 -8.56 11.27 9.07
CA TYR A 163 -9.13 10.27 9.98
C TYR A 163 -8.26 9.97 11.21
N TYR A 164 -7.00 10.42 11.21
CA TYR A 164 -6.18 10.43 12.43
C TYR A 164 -6.36 11.77 13.16
N GLY A 165 -6.98 11.73 14.34
CA GLY A 165 -7.00 12.82 15.32
C GLY A 165 -7.15 14.23 14.73
N LYS A 166 -8.40 14.68 14.54
CA LYS A 166 -8.71 16.12 14.49
C LYS A 166 -7.97 16.82 15.63
N ILE A 167 -6.91 17.56 15.32
CA ILE A 167 -6.61 18.72 16.15
C ILE A 167 -7.77 19.65 15.86
N TYR A 168 -8.71 19.76 16.81
CA TYR A 168 -9.79 20.72 16.74
C TYR A 168 -9.21 22.12 16.49
N GLY A 169 -9.33 22.60 15.26
CA GLY A 169 -9.43 24.00 14.88
C GLY A 169 -10.72 24.13 14.08
N PRO A 170 -11.56 25.15 14.34
CA PRO A 170 -12.97 25.12 13.96
C PRO A 170 -13.14 25.03 12.44
N ALA A 171 -14.13 24.23 12.04
CA ALA A 171 -14.62 24.14 10.68
C ALA A 171 -14.95 25.53 10.14
N LYS A 172 -14.54 25.80 8.89
CA LYS A 172 -15.15 26.85 8.08
C LYS A 172 -16.33 26.28 7.33
#